data_AF-A0A2T0N8Y8-F1
#
_entry.id   AF-A0A2T0N8Y8-F1
#
_cell.length_a   1.000
_cell.length_b   1.000
_cell.length_c   1.000
_cell.angle_alpha   90.00
_cell.angle_beta   90.00
_cell.angle_gamma   90.00
#
_symmetry.space_group_name_H-M   'P 1'
#
loop_
_entity.id
_entity.type
_entity.pdbx_description
1 polymer ?
#
loop_
_entity_poly.entity_id
_entity_poly.type
_entity_poly.pdbx_seq_one_letter_code
_entity_poly.pdbx_strand_id
1 'polypeptide(L)'
;MIPAGYAVGWIITVARWAVNLPFANVPWPAGLAGLGLLLLVMTVTVLILRRRAWRAMALTAAGAALVTVLVIRPIAGPWPPRNWLMVMCDVGQGDGLVISAGPGRGVVVDTGPDPVTMDRCLRRIGIEDVPLLVLTHPHADHVNGLPGVLRNRRVGAVLVSPQRTDARSGARVSATLAHHRIPEWTAPPGTRWRFGPSELTVLAPEVAADDLHGYGEGSAINNSSVVMHVRWRAGSILLSGDLETEAQDHLHHRLTVRADLLKTPHHGSNRQSPAFLSSLGARAALISVGADNDYGHPAVSTLNLLRRLGLTIYRTDKEGDLAVVEREEGGLAIVSRGT
;
A
#
# COMPACT_ATOMS: atom_id res chain seq x y z
N MET A 1 -17.45 -12.14 38.45
CA MET A 1 -16.82 -11.98 37.12
C MET A 1 -17.38 -10.73 36.45
N ILE A 2 -16.64 -9.76 35.91
CA ILE A 2 -15.47 -9.02 36.41
C ILE A 2 -15.83 -7.53 36.21
N PRO A 3 -16.32 -6.79 37.23
CA PRO A 3 -16.58 -5.35 37.12
C PRO A 3 -15.32 -4.54 36.76
N ALA A 4 -14.15 -5.05 37.17
CA ALA A 4 -12.85 -4.48 36.83
C ALA A 4 -12.55 -4.50 35.32
N GLY A 5 -13.15 -5.42 34.54
CA GLY A 5 -12.93 -5.52 33.10
C GLY A 5 -13.52 -4.34 32.33
N TYR A 6 -14.63 -3.76 32.80
CA TYR A 6 -15.25 -2.58 32.18
C TYR A 6 -14.49 -1.30 32.52
N ALA A 7 -14.04 -1.14 33.77
CA ALA A 7 -13.24 0.01 34.17
C ALA A 7 -11.86 0.01 33.48
N VAL A 8 -11.19 -1.15 33.43
CA VAL A 8 -9.92 -1.31 32.71
C VAL A 8 -10.13 -1.19 31.20
N GLY A 9 -11.21 -1.75 30.66
CA GLY A 9 -11.57 -1.62 29.25
C GLY A 9 -11.78 -0.17 28.81
N TRP A 10 -12.44 0.64 29.65
CA TRP A 10 -12.62 2.07 29.40
C TRP A 10 -11.29 2.82 29.40
N ILE A 11 -10.44 2.58 30.40
CA ILE A 11 -9.10 3.18 30.48
C ILE A 11 -8.25 2.82 29.25
N ILE A 12 -8.28 1.55 28.84
CA ILE A 12 -7.55 1.09 27.64
C ILE A 12 -8.11 1.74 26.37
N THR A 13 -9.43 1.90 26.27
CA THR A 13 -10.08 2.54 25.12
C THR A 13 -9.68 4.01 25.01
N VAL A 14 -9.74 4.74 26.13
CA VAL A 14 -9.31 6.15 26.19
C VAL A 14 -7.82 6.27 25.89
N ALA A 15 -6.97 5.39 26.44
CA ALA A 15 -5.54 5.40 26.19
C ALA A 15 -5.20 5.13 24.71
N ARG A 16 -5.85 4.15 24.08
CA ARG A 16 -5.69 3.87 22.64
C ARG A 16 -6.16 5.04 21.78
N TRP A 17 -7.23 5.71 22.18
CA TRP A 17 -7.71 6.88 21.47
C TRP A 17 -6.74 8.07 21.61
N ALA A 18 -6.25 8.31 22.83
CA ALA A 18 -5.32 9.40 23.15
C ALA A 18 -3.97 9.27 22.44
N VAL A 19 -3.41 8.06 22.36
CA VAL A 19 -2.13 7.80 21.67
C VAL A 19 -2.21 8.05 20.15
N ASN A 20 -3.40 8.00 19.58
CA ASN A 20 -3.65 8.24 18.15
C ASN A 20 -4.04 9.70 17.84
N LEU A 21 -3.91 10.63 18.80
CA LEU A 21 -4.08 12.05 18.55
C LEU A 21 -2.77 12.64 17.99
N PRO A 22 -2.84 13.51 16.95
CA PRO A 22 -1.68 14.29 16.55
C PRO A 22 -1.17 15.11 17.74
N PHE A 23 0.15 15.17 17.93
CA PHE A 23 0.80 15.80 19.10
C PHE A 23 0.51 15.13 20.46
N ALA A 24 -0.02 13.90 20.50
CA ALA A 24 -0.13 13.13 21.75
C ALA A 24 1.21 12.99 22.47
N ASN A 25 2.29 12.99 21.69
CA ASN A 25 3.67 13.08 22.11
C ASN A 25 4.34 14.24 21.38
N VAL A 26 4.76 15.26 22.13
CA VAL A 26 5.65 16.30 21.63
C VAL A 26 7.06 15.96 22.11
N PRO A 27 8.02 15.73 21.19
CA PRO A 27 9.39 15.44 21.60
C PRO A 27 9.96 16.62 22.39
N TRP A 28 10.44 16.35 23.60
CA TRP A 28 11.00 17.36 24.51
C TRP A 28 12.52 17.21 24.57
N PRO A 29 13.30 18.29 24.37
CA PRO A 29 14.76 18.22 24.44
C PRO A 29 15.22 17.74 25.83
N ALA A 30 16.22 16.87 25.87
CA ALA A 30 16.85 16.47 27.13
C ALA A 30 17.83 17.55 27.66
N GLY A 31 18.11 17.52 28.96
CA GLY A 31 19.14 18.35 29.59
C GLY A 31 18.77 19.84 29.71
N LEU A 32 19.78 20.71 29.69
CA LEU A 32 19.63 22.15 29.95
C LEU A 32 18.75 22.85 28.92
N ALA A 33 18.76 22.41 27.66
CA ALA A 33 17.87 22.93 26.61
C ALA A 33 16.39 22.68 26.94
N GLY A 34 16.07 21.50 27.46
CA GLY A 34 14.72 21.15 27.92
C GLY A 34 14.28 21.98 29.12
N LEU A 35 15.18 22.22 30.08
CA LEU A 35 14.90 23.05 31.25
C LEU A 35 14.69 24.53 30.88
N GLY A 36 15.50 25.06 29.95
CA GLY A 36 15.32 26.41 29.42
C GLY A 36 13.98 26.59 28.71
N LEU A 37 13.58 25.61 27.89
CA LEU A 37 12.28 25.60 27.22
C LEU A 37 11.13 25.53 28.23
N LEU A 38 11.28 24.76 29.32
CA LEU A 38 10.26 24.64 30.37
C LEU A 38 10.05 25.98 31.08
N LEU A 39 11.14 26.65 31.45
CA LEU A 39 11.10 27.97 32.08
C LEU A 39 10.44 29.01 31.17
N LEU A 40 10.74 28.99 29.87
CA LEU A 40 10.11 29.86 28.89
C LEU A 40 8.60 29.61 28.83
N VAL A 41 8.17 28.35 28.69
CA VAL A 41 6.75 27.97 28.64
C VAL A 41 6.03 28.39 29.92
N MET A 42 6.62 28.15 31.09
CA MET A 42 6.04 28.58 32.37
C MET A 42 5.91 30.10 32.46
N THR A 43 6.93 30.85 32.04
CA THR A 43 6.92 32.32 32.07
C THR A 43 5.84 32.88 31.14
N VAL A 44 5.78 32.38 29.89
CA VAL A 44 4.75 32.75 28.91
C VAL A 44 3.35 32.42 29.44
N THR A 45 3.18 31.24 30.03
CA THR A 45 1.90 30.81 30.62
C THR A 45 1.47 31.73 31.76
N VAL A 46 2.39 32.09 32.67
CA VAL A 46 2.10 33.03 33.76
C VAL A 46 1.73 34.42 33.23
N LEU A 47 2.40 34.91 32.18
CA LEU A 47 2.10 36.19 31.55
C LEU A 47 0.71 36.19 30.88
N ILE A 48 0.37 35.12 30.16
CA ILE A 48 -0.95 34.90 29.57
C ILE A 48 -2.02 34.85 30.65
N LEU A 49 -1.77 34.09 31.73
CA LEU A 49 -2.69 33.95 32.86
C LEU A 49 -2.84 35.26 33.66
N ARG A 50 -1.83 36.12 33.73
CA ARG A 50 -1.94 37.37 34.48
C ARG A 50 -2.91 38.39 33.87
N ARG A 51 -3.13 38.34 32.55
CA ARG A 51 -3.98 39.32 31.85
C ARG A 51 -5.28 38.70 31.38
N ARG A 52 -6.42 39.24 31.85
CA ARG A 52 -7.77 38.76 31.51
C ARG A 52 -8.01 38.67 29.99
N ALA A 53 -7.52 39.64 29.21
CA ALA A 53 -7.62 39.63 27.75
C ALA A 53 -6.83 38.49 27.10
N TRP A 54 -5.62 38.22 27.58
CA TRP A 54 -4.75 37.17 27.04
C TRP A 54 -5.25 35.77 27.42
N ARG A 55 -5.80 35.61 28.64
CA ARG A 55 -6.55 34.40 29.04
C ARG A 55 -7.71 34.11 28.09
N ALA A 56 -8.52 35.12 27.80
CA ALA A 56 -9.67 34.96 26.91
C ALA A 56 -9.22 34.56 25.50
N MET A 57 -8.19 35.22 24.94
CA MET A 57 -7.62 34.87 23.64
C MET A 57 -7.03 33.46 23.58
N ALA A 58 -6.32 33.02 24.63
CA ALA A 58 -5.75 31.68 24.69
C ALA A 58 -6.85 30.61 24.77
N LEU A 59 -7.91 30.85 25.55
CA LEU A 59 -9.06 29.94 25.65
C LEU A 59 -9.86 29.88 24.35
N THR A 60 -10.05 31.00 23.64
CA THR A 60 -10.72 31.00 22.34
C THR A 60 -9.88 30.32 21.27
N ALA A 61 -8.56 30.52 21.24
CA ALA A 61 -7.66 29.82 20.32
C ALA A 61 -7.63 28.31 20.59
N ALA A 62 -7.53 27.89 21.87
CA ALA A 62 -7.59 26.49 22.25
C ALA A 62 -8.95 25.86 21.94
N GLY A 63 -10.04 26.58 22.20
CA GLY A 63 -11.40 26.16 21.85
C GLY A 63 -11.60 26.04 20.33
N ALA A 64 -11.11 27.00 19.55
CA ALA A 64 -11.15 26.96 18.09
C ALA A 64 -10.32 25.81 17.53
N ALA A 65 -9.12 25.57 18.05
CA ALA A 65 -8.30 24.42 17.68
C ALA A 65 -9.00 23.09 18.01
N LEU A 66 -9.62 22.99 19.19
CA LEU A 66 -10.37 21.80 19.60
C LEU A 66 -11.59 21.58 18.68
N VAL A 67 -12.37 22.61 18.40
CA VAL A 67 -13.51 22.54 17.46
C VAL A 67 -13.02 22.16 16.06
N THR A 68 -11.92 22.73 15.60
CA THR A 68 -11.33 22.41 14.30
C THR A 68 -10.94 20.92 14.23
N VAL A 69 -10.28 20.40 15.26
CA VAL A 69 -9.92 18.96 15.36
C VAL A 69 -11.17 18.08 15.46
N LEU A 70 -12.19 18.48 16.22
CA LEU A 70 -13.44 17.72 16.38
C LEU A 70 -14.35 17.75 15.15
N VAL A 71 -14.30 18.82 14.34
CA VAL A 71 -15.13 18.99 13.14
C VAL A 71 -14.45 18.45 11.88
N ILE A 72 -13.14 18.65 11.69
CA ILE A 72 -12.43 18.17 10.49
C ILE A 72 -12.33 16.64 10.46
N ARG A 73 -12.13 15.98 11.60
CA ARG A 73 -11.95 14.53 11.68
C ARG A 73 -13.16 13.70 11.22
N PRO A 74 -14.42 14.01 11.59
CA PRO A 74 -15.59 13.30 11.08
C PRO A 74 -15.90 13.61 9.61
N ILE A 75 -15.50 14.78 9.09
CA ILE A 75 -15.71 15.16 7.69
C ILE A 75 -14.79 14.35 6.74
N ALA A 76 -13.57 14.01 7.17
CA ALA A 76 -12.62 13.26 6.35
C ALA A 76 -12.95 11.75 6.21
N GLY A 77 -13.89 11.22 7.00
CA GLY A 77 -14.26 9.80 7.00
C GLY A 77 -13.14 8.86 7.48
N PRO A 78 -13.45 7.59 7.80
CA PRO A 78 -12.42 6.60 8.10
C PRO A 78 -11.65 6.23 6.83
N TRP A 79 -10.34 5.99 6.98
CA TRP A 79 -9.49 5.40 5.93
C TRP A 79 -9.25 3.92 6.21
N PRO A 80 -9.31 3.04 5.19
CA PRO A 80 -9.79 3.31 3.83
C PRO A 80 -11.31 3.57 3.82
N PRO A 81 -11.86 4.17 2.75
CA PRO A 81 -13.30 4.39 2.65
C PRO A 81 -14.10 3.10 2.82
N ARG A 82 -15.38 3.22 3.17
CA ARG A 82 -16.29 2.07 3.16
C ARG A 82 -16.31 1.43 1.76
N ASN A 83 -16.51 0.11 1.71
CA ASN A 83 -16.55 -0.65 0.46
C ASN A 83 -15.25 -0.57 -0.38
N TRP A 84 -14.11 -0.33 0.28
CA TRP A 84 -12.82 -0.49 -0.37
C TRP A 84 -12.62 -1.95 -0.80
N LEU A 85 -12.08 -2.10 -2.00
CA LEU A 85 -11.79 -3.37 -2.64
C LEU A 85 -10.29 -3.63 -2.66
N MET A 86 -9.50 -2.57 -2.77
CA MET A 86 -8.05 -2.63 -2.79
C MET A 86 -7.45 -1.31 -2.30
N VAL A 87 -6.29 -1.36 -1.66
CA VAL A 87 -5.44 -0.21 -1.36
C VAL A 87 -4.04 -0.45 -1.94
N MET A 88 -3.52 0.53 -2.69
CA MET A 88 -2.10 0.64 -3.04
C MET A 88 -1.46 1.57 -2.00
N CYS A 89 -0.59 1.01 -1.18
CA CYS A 89 0.09 1.71 -0.10
C CYS A 89 1.21 2.60 -0.66
N ASP A 90 1.38 3.79 -0.10
CA ASP A 90 2.61 4.55 -0.31
C ASP A 90 3.75 3.94 0.54
N VAL A 91 4.52 3.06 -0.09
CA VAL A 91 5.66 2.34 0.52
C VAL A 91 7.01 2.92 0.12
N GLY A 92 7.03 4.04 -0.61
CA GLY A 92 8.22 4.55 -1.29
C GLY A 92 8.38 3.96 -2.69
N GLN A 93 9.62 3.82 -3.16
CA GLN A 93 9.89 3.19 -4.45
C GLN A 93 9.70 1.68 -4.36
N GLY A 94 8.60 1.17 -4.90
CA GLY A 94 8.25 -0.25 -4.87
C GLY A 94 6.74 -0.48 -4.84
N ASP A 95 6.34 -1.75 -4.79
CA ASP A 95 4.94 -2.16 -4.71
C ASP A 95 4.55 -2.63 -3.31
N GLY A 96 3.45 -2.12 -2.79
CA GLY A 96 2.77 -2.66 -1.62
C GLY A 96 1.27 -2.49 -1.77
N LEU A 97 0.56 -3.58 -2.05
CA LEU A 97 -0.88 -3.54 -2.36
C LEU A 97 -1.63 -4.49 -1.44
N VAL A 98 -2.88 -4.15 -1.15
CA VAL A 98 -3.76 -4.94 -0.29
C VAL A 98 -5.11 -5.05 -0.94
N ILE A 99 -5.56 -6.28 -1.20
CA ILE A 99 -6.89 -6.59 -1.74
C ILE A 99 -7.78 -7.03 -0.57
N SER A 100 -8.97 -6.45 -0.46
CA SER A 100 -9.92 -6.77 0.61
C SER A 100 -10.34 -8.24 0.55
N ALA A 101 -10.17 -8.94 1.68
CA ALA A 101 -10.58 -10.34 1.88
C ALA A 101 -11.70 -10.48 2.94
N GLY A 102 -12.28 -9.36 3.37
CA GLY A 102 -13.26 -9.26 4.45
C GLY A 102 -12.76 -8.41 5.62
N PRO A 103 -13.58 -8.24 6.69
CA PRO A 103 -13.22 -7.40 7.83
C PRO A 103 -11.92 -7.84 8.50
N GLY A 104 -10.92 -6.95 8.56
CA GLY A 104 -9.61 -7.22 9.16
C GLY A 104 -8.70 -8.16 8.35
N ARG A 105 -9.13 -8.57 7.15
CA ARG A 105 -8.44 -9.56 6.31
C ARG A 105 -8.09 -8.98 4.96
N GLY A 106 -6.88 -9.25 4.47
CA GLY A 106 -6.44 -8.75 3.16
C GLY A 106 -5.43 -9.66 2.49
N VAL A 107 -5.58 -9.89 1.19
CA VAL A 107 -4.51 -10.48 0.38
C VAL A 107 -3.49 -9.37 0.11
N VAL A 108 -2.25 -9.60 0.52
CA VAL A 108 -1.17 -8.63 0.29
C VAL A 108 -0.44 -9.01 -0.99
N VAL A 109 -0.15 -8.04 -1.84
CA VAL A 109 0.63 -8.21 -3.08
C VAL A 109 1.82 -7.29 -2.99
N ASP A 110 2.99 -7.89 -2.92
CA ASP A 110 4.27 -7.26 -2.58
C ASP A 110 4.25 -6.48 -1.26
N THR A 111 5.42 -6.06 -0.81
CA THR A 111 5.65 -5.56 0.54
C THR A 111 6.46 -4.28 0.58
N GLY A 112 6.89 -3.77 -0.57
CA GLY A 112 7.71 -2.59 -0.67
C GLY A 112 9.16 -2.81 -0.21
N PRO A 113 9.97 -1.74 -0.24
CA PRO A 113 11.36 -1.78 0.19
C PRO A 113 11.55 -1.74 1.72
N ASP A 114 10.58 -1.21 2.48
CA ASP A 114 10.72 -0.90 3.91
C ASP A 114 9.65 -1.59 4.78
N PRO A 115 10.04 -2.45 5.74
CA PRO A 115 9.13 -3.05 6.71
C PRO A 115 8.27 -2.04 7.49
N VAL A 116 8.80 -0.84 7.77
CA VAL A 116 8.13 0.16 8.61
C VAL A 116 6.98 0.82 7.85
N THR A 117 7.18 1.17 6.58
CA THR A 117 6.12 1.76 5.75
C THR A 117 5.01 0.75 5.50
N MET A 118 5.36 -0.51 5.18
CA MET A 118 4.37 -1.56 4.94
C MET A 118 3.55 -1.89 6.19
N ASP A 119 4.20 -2.09 7.35
CA ASP A 119 3.49 -2.32 8.62
C ASP A 119 2.57 -1.14 8.96
N ARG A 120 3.03 0.10 8.74
CA ARG A 120 2.24 1.31 8.97
C ARG A 120 1.00 1.33 8.08
N CYS A 121 1.12 1.00 6.79
CA CYS A 121 -0.03 0.92 5.91
C CYS A 121 -1.02 -0.14 6.41
N LEU A 122 -0.56 -1.37 6.64
CA LEU A 122 -1.43 -2.47 7.08
C LEU A 122 -2.13 -2.18 8.41
N ARG A 123 -1.47 -1.53 9.39
CA ARG A 123 -2.12 -1.09 10.64
C ARG A 123 -3.15 0.00 10.38
N ARG A 124 -2.85 0.96 9.50
CA ARG A 124 -3.75 2.07 9.15
C ARG A 124 -5.04 1.56 8.53
N ILE A 125 -4.96 0.55 7.67
CA ILE A 125 -6.14 -0.07 7.02
C ILE A 125 -6.78 -1.20 7.87
N GLY A 126 -6.20 -1.53 9.03
CA GLY A 126 -6.76 -2.48 10.00
C GLY A 126 -6.60 -3.96 9.63
N ILE A 127 -5.54 -4.35 8.91
CA ILE A 127 -5.29 -5.75 8.56
C ILE A 127 -4.58 -6.50 9.69
N GLU A 128 -5.17 -7.62 10.09
CA GLU A 128 -4.69 -8.55 11.13
C GLU A 128 -4.41 -9.96 10.58
N ASP A 129 -5.12 -10.37 9.52
CA ASP A 129 -4.98 -11.68 8.86
C ASP A 129 -4.71 -11.50 7.36
N VAL A 130 -3.63 -12.13 6.90
CA VAL A 130 -3.19 -12.16 5.51
C VAL A 130 -3.32 -13.61 5.02
N PRO A 131 -4.50 -14.02 4.50
CA PRO A 131 -4.70 -15.40 4.09
C PRO A 131 -3.76 -15.84 2.96
N LEU A 132 -3.37 -14.88 2.11
CA LEU A 132 -2.40 -15.06 1.05
C LEU A 132 -1.54 -13.79 0.95
N LEU A 133 -0.22 -13.97 0.96
CA LEU A 133 0.74 -12.96 0.54
C LEU A 133 1.28 -13.37 -0.84
N VAL A 134 1.29 -12.47 -1.80
CA VAL A 134 1.87 -12.71 -3.13
C VAL A 134 3.13 -11.87 -3.25
N LEU A 135 4.27 -12.48 -3.49
CA LEU A 135 5.52 -11.81 -3.83
C LEU A 135 5.77 -12.02 -5.32
N THR A 136 5.58 -10.96 -6.10
CA THR A 136 5.53 -11.04 -7.55
C THR A 136 6.86 -11.47 -8.13
N HIS A 137 7.97 -10.93 -7.63
CA HIS A 137 9.34 -11.30 -7.99
C HIS A 137 10.32 -10.87 -6.89
N PRO A 138 11.58 -11.38 -6.85
CA PRO A 138 12.47 -11.23 -5.70
C PRO A 138 13.24 -9.90 -5.59
N HIS A 139 12.83 -8.82 -6.27
CA HIS A 139 13.49 -7.53 -6.12
C HIS A 139 13.19 -6.87 -4.77
N ALA A 140 14.16 -6.06 -4.31
CA ALA A 140 14.19 -5.48 -2.98
C ALA A 140 12.97 -4.60 -2.68
N ASP A 141 12.54 -3.82 -3.65
CA ASP A 141 11.37 -2.94 -3.64
C ASP A 141 10.03 -3.69 -3.67
N HIS A 142 10.05 -5.02 -3.74
CA HIS A 142 8.88 -5.88 -3.63
C HIS A 142 8.89 -6.75 -2.37
N VAL A 143 10.06 -7.26 -1.94
CA VAL A 143 10.11 -8.30 -0.89
C VAL A 143 10.71 -7.84 0.44
N ASN A 144 11.42 -6.71 0.50
CA ASN A 144 12.15 -6.34 1.72
C ASN A 144 11.23 -5.91 2.86
N GLY A 145 10.01 -5.47 2.58
CA GLY A 145 9.01 -5.14 3.59
C GLY A 145 8.32 -6.35 4.23
N LEU A 146 8.65 -7.59 3.84
CA LEU A 146 8.10 -8.83 4.38
C LEU A 146 8.07 -8.86 5.93
N PRO A 147 9.14 -8.50 6.66
CA PRO A 147 9.10 -8.43 8.13
C PRO A 147 7.99 -7.53 8.68
N GLY A 148 7.62 -6.48 7.95
CA GLY A 148 6.52 -5.58 8.30
C GLY A 148 5.16 -6.25 8.19
N VAL A 149 4.96 -7.09 7.17
CA VAL A 149 3.74 -7.90 7.02
C VAL A 149 3.63 -8.94 8.14
N LEU A 150 4.72 -9.62 8.47
CA LEU A 150 4.75 -10.66 9.51
C LEU A 150 4.56 -10.12 10.93
N ARG A 151 4.72 -8.80 11.13
CA ARG A 151 4.67 -8.18 12.44
C ARG A 151 3.24 -8.15 12.98
N ASN A 152 2.97 -8.96 14.02
CA ASN A 152 1.68 -9.04 14.72
C ASN A 152 0.50 -9.41 13.81
N ARG A 153 0.74 -10.14 12.73
CA ARG A 153 -0.30 -10.60 11.81
C ARG A 153 -0.15 -12.08 11.54
N ARG A 154 -1.28 -12.73 11.28
CA ARG A 154 -1.29 -14.11 10.78
C ARG A 154 -1.08 -14.08 9.27
N VAL A 155 -0.16 -14.89 8.76
CA VAL A 155 0.02 -15.12 7.32
C VAL A 155 -0.25 -16.58 7.01
N GLY A 156 -1.20 -16.83 6.10
CA GLY A 156 -1.68 -18.18 5.77
C GLY A 156 -0.73 -18.95 4.86
N ALA A 157 -0.40 -18.37 3.71
CA ALA A 157 0.57 -18.88 2.75
C ALA A 157 1.20 -17.72 1.98
N VAL A 158 2.37 -17.97 1.37
CA VAL A 158 3.03 -17.04 0.46
C VAL A 158 3.13 -17.66 -0.92
N LEU A 159 2.55 -16.99 -1.91
CA LEU A 159 2.77 -17.27 -3.32
C LEU A 159 4.01 -16.52 -3.79
N VAL A 160 4.98 -17.23 -4.36
CA VAL A 160 6.18 -16.66 -4.96
C VAL A 160 6.23 -16.96 -6.46
N SER A 161 6.96 -16.14 -7.20
CA SER A 161 7.31 -16.49 -8.59
C SER A 161 8.03 -17.85 -8.66
N PRO A 162 7.74 -18.70 -9.65
CA PRO A 162 8.45 -19.95 -9.87
C PRO A 162 9.95 -19.74 -10.17
N GLN A 163 10.35 -18.56 -10.64
CA GLN A 163 11.73 -18.28 -10.97
C GLN A 163 12.53 -18.02 -9.69
N ARG A 164 13.05 -19.11 -9.14
CA ARG A 164 13.99 -19.11 -8.02
C ARG A 164 15.35 -18.63 -8.52
N THR A 165 15.50 -17.33 -8.71
CA THR A 165 16.84 -16.79 -8.91
C THR A 165 17.63 -16.96 -7.63
N ASP A 166 18.89 -17.38 -7.74
CA ASP A 166 19.91 -17.34 -6.66
C ASP A 166 20.21 -15.92 -6.14
N ALA A 167 19.39 -14.94 -6.53
CA ALA A 167 19.37 -13.60 -5.96
C ALA A 167 19.23 -13.71 -4.44
N ARG A 168 20.19 -13.09 -3.72
CA ARG A 168 20.25 -13.09 -2.25
C ARG A 168 18.92 -12.78 -1.57
N SER A 169 18.06 -11.99 -2.21
CA SER A 169 16.73 -11.62 -1.71
C SER A 169 15.73 -12.79 -1.72
N GLY A 170 15.70 -13.63 -2.77
CA GLY A 170 14.84 -14.82 -2.81
C GLY A 170 15.20 -15.83 -1.72
N ALA A 171 16.49 -16.12 -1.54
CA ALA A 171 16.96 -16.99 -0.46
C ALA A 171 16.60 -16.47 0.94
N ARG A 172 16.66 -15.13 1.15
CA ARG A 172 16.25 -14.49 2.40
C ARG A 172 14.74 -14.64 2.66
N VAL A 173 13.91 -14.52 1.62
CA VAL A 173 12.47 -14.76 1.72
C VAL A 173 12.22 -16.20 2.15
N SER A 174 12.72 -17.21 1.42
CA SER A 174 12.49 -18.61 1.76
C SER A 174 12.99 -18.98 3.17
N ALA A 175 14.16 -18.46 3.58
CA ALA A 175 14.66 -18.66 4.94
C ALA A 175 13.72 -18.05 6.01
N THR A 176 13.19 -16.86 5.75
CA THR A 176 12.21 -16.20 6.63
C THR A 176 10.92 -17.02 6.72
N LEU A 177 10.37 -17.46 5.59
CA LEU A 177 9.14 -18.26 5.57
C LEU A 177 9.32 -19.60 6.30
N ALA A 178 10.46 -20.27 6.10
CA ALA A 178 10.79 -21.50 6.80
C ALA A 178 10.90 -21.29 8.32
N HIS A 179 11.56 -20.21 8.76
CA HIS A 179 11.65 -19.85 10.18
C HIS A 179 10.26 -19.63 10.81
N HIS A 180 9.35 -18.98 10.09
CA HIS A 180 7.98 -18.72 10.54
C HIS A 180 7.01 -19.87 10.27
N ARG A 181 7.46 -20.97 9.64
CA ARG A 181 6.64 -22.12 9.20
C ARG A 181 5.46 -21.73 8.32
N ILE A 182 5.66 -20.76 7.44
CA ILE A 182 4.66 -20.30 6.49
C ILE A 182 4.84 -21.09 5.18
N PRO A 183 3.78 -21.73 4.64
CA PRO A 183 3.84 -22.41 3.35
C PRO A 183 4.25 -21.47 2.21
N GLU A 184 5.29 -21.84 1.46
CA GLU A 184 5.71 -21.19 0.22
C GLU A 184 5.16 -21.98 -0.97
N TRP A 185 4.37 -21.32 -1.81
CA TRP A 185 3.70 -21.92 -2.98
C TRP A 185 4.13 -21.23 -4.27
N THR A 186 4.03 -21.96 -5.37
CA THR A 186 3.98 -21.43 -6.73
C THR A 186 2.60 -21.77 -7.32
N ALA A 187 2.16 -21.03 -8.34
CA ALA A 187 0.88 -21.29 -8.98
C ALA A 187 0.99 -21.14 -10.50
N PRO A 188 0.50 -22.12 -11.29
CA PRO A 188 0.45 -21.97 -12.73
C PRO A 188 -0.65 -20.96 -13.13
N PRO A 189 -0.57 -20.39 -14.34
CA PRO A 189 -1.66 -19.59 -14.90
C PRO A 189 -2.99 -20.33 -14.91
N GLY A 190 -4.07 -19.59 -14.70
CA GLY A 190 -5.42 -20.12 -14.53
C GLY A 190 -5.79 -20.54 -13.11
N THR A 191 -4.82 -20.55 -12.17
CA THR A 191 -5.10 -20.74 -10.73
C THR A 191 -5.98 -19.60 -10.22
N ARG A 192 -7.02 -19.93 -9.45
CA ARG A 192 -7.99 -18.96 -8.93
C ARG A 192 -8.19 -19.09 -7.43
N TRP A 193 -8.36 -17.95 -6.78
CA TRP A 193 -8.81 -17.86 -5.39
C TRP A 193 -9.94 -16.86 -5.25
N ARG A 194 -10.79 -17.08 -4.25
CA ARG A 194 -11.83 -16.13 -3.85
C ARG A 194 -11.65 -15.76 -2.39
N PHE A 195 -11.54 -14.47 -2.14
CA PHE A 195 -11.40 -13.88 -0.82
C PHE A 195 -12.38 -12.72 -0.67
N GLY A 196 -13.41 -12.90 0.16
CA GLY A 196 -14.49 -11.92 0.30
C GLY A 196 -15.11 -11.57 -1.08
N PRO A 197 -15.15 -10.29 -1.48
CA PRO A 197 -15.70 -9.87 -2.77
C PRO A 197 -14.74 -10.09 -3.96
N SER A 198 -13.50 -10.51 -3.71
CA SER A 198 -12.40 -10.49 -4.67
C SER A 198 -12.15 -11.88 -5.25
N GLU A 199 -12.21 -12.03 -6.58
CA GLU A 199 -11.70 -13.20 -7.30
C GLU A 199 -10.34 -12.85 -7.91
N LEU A 200 -9.31 -13.62 -7.59
CA LEU A 200 -7.95 -13.46 -8.09
C LEU A 200 -7.67 -14.60 -9.07
N THR A 201 -7.15 -14.28 -10.25
CA THR A 201 -6.70 -15.28 -11.24
C THR A 201 -5.25 -15.00 -11.63
N VAL A 202 -4.37 -16.00 -11.49
CA VAL A 202 -2.99 -15.92 -11.97
C VAL A 202 -2.97 -16.01 -13.49
N LEU A 203 -2.26 -15.10 -14.15
CA LEU A 203 -2.11 -15.07 -15.61
C LEU A 203 -0.69 -15.40 -16.06
N ALA A 204 0.31 -15.11 -15.23
CA ALA A 204 1.73 -15.33 -15.51
C ALA A 204 2.51 -15.41 -14.16
N PRO A 205 3.76 -15.89 -14.17
CA PRO A 205 4.49 -16.41 -15.33
C PRO A 205 4.09 -17.85 -15.68
N GLU A 206 4.38 -18.28 -16.90
CA GLU A 206 4.38 -19.70 -17.21
C GLU A 206 5.70 -20.33 -16.80
N VAL A 207 5.63 -21.47 -16.11
CA VAL A 207 6.80 -22.21 -15.64
C VAL A 207 7.74 -22.63 -16.78
N ALA A 208 7.26 -22.65 -18.04
CA ALA A 208 8.05 -22.99 -19.22
C ALA A 208 8.61 -21.77 -19.98
N ALA A 209 8.30 -20.53 -19.58
CA ALA A 209 8.71 -19.31 -20.26
C ALA A 209 9.99 -18.69 -19.65
N ASP A 210 10.88 -19.54 -19.12
CA ASP A 210 12.09 -19.16 -18.37
C ASP A 210 13.08 -18.27 -19.17
N ASP A 211 12.87 -18.11 -20.48
CA ASP A 211 13.77 -17.43 -21.42
C ASP A 211 13.32 -16.02 -21.87
N LEU A 212 12.34 -15.39 -21.20
CA LEU A 212 11.95 -14.01 -21.52
C LEU A 212 12.98 -12.99 -20.99
N HIS A 213 14.16 -13.00 -21.60
CA HIS A 213 15.22 -12.03 -21.37
C HIS A 213 14.91 -10.73 -22.14
N GLY A 214 14.78 -9.62 -21.42
CA GLY A 214 14.88 -8.29 -22.02
C GLY A 214 16.29 -7.71 -21.87
N TYR A 215 16.40 -6.40 -22.00
CA TYR A 215 17.68 -5.69 -21.95
C TYR A 215 18.19 -5.50 -20.50
N GLY A 216 19.05 -6.40 -20.04
CA GLY A 216 19.82 -6.26 -18.79
C GLY A 216 19.67 -7.44 -17.83
N GLU A 217 20.60 -7.56 -16.89
CA GLU A 217 20.70 -8.72 -15.97
C GLU A 217 19.46 -8.88 -15.04
N GLY A 218 18.69 -7.82 -14.79
CA GLY A 218 17.47 -7.85 -13.97
C GLY A 218 16.16 -8.07 -14.74
N SER A 219 16.18 -8.00 -16.08
CA SER A 219 14.96 -8.03 -16.90
C SER A 219 14.24 -9.38 -16.82
N ALA A 220 14.99 -10.48 -16.78
CA ALA A 220 14.41 -11.82 -16.61
C ALA A 220 13.67 -11.97 -15.27
N ILE A 221 14.21 -11.37 -14.20
CA ILE A 221 13.58 -11.39 -12.87
C ILE A 221 12.27 -10.59 -12.90
N ASN A 222 12.30 -9.40 -13.49
CA ASN A 222 11.10 -8.58 -13.71
C ASN A 222 10.03 -9.31 -14.51
N ASN A 223 10.44 -9.96 -15.61
CA ASN A 223 9.56 -10.73 -16.50
C ASN A 223 9.01 -12.02 -15.87
N SER A 224 9.60 -12.46 -14.75
CA SER A 224 9.07 -13.55 -13.93
C SER A 224 7.96 -13.12 -12.96
N SER A 225 7.53 -11.85 -12.99
CA SER A 225 6.50 -11.33 -12.09
C SER A 225 5.22 -12.15 -12.13
N VAL A 226 4.70 -12.50 -10.95
CA VAL A 226 3.34 -13.06 -10.82
C VAL A 226 2.33 -11.99 -11.26
N VAL A 227 1.64 -12.24 -12.37
CA VAL A 227 0.58 -11.36 -12.89
C VAL A 227 -0.78 -11.86 -12.43
N MET A 228 -1.60 -10.97 -11.90
CA MET A 228 -2.95 -11.31 -11.44
C MET A 228 -4.03 -10.42 -12.04
N HIS A 229 -5.11 -11.05 -12.49
CA HIS A 229 -6.37 -10.37 -12.77
C HIS A 229 -7.25 -10.47 -11.53
N VAL A 230 -7.61 -9.32 -10.96
CA VAL A 230 -8.50 -9.24 -9.80
C VAL A 230 -9.85 -8.73 -10.25
N ARG A 231 -10.90 -9.52 -9.99
CA ARG A 231 -12.27 -9.23 -10.40
C ARG A 231 -13.15 -9.00 -9.19
N TRP A 232 -13.97 -7.98 -9.29
CA TRP A 232 -15.09 -7.68 -8.42
C TRP A 232 -16.37 -7.59 -9.26
N ARG A 233 -17.52 -7.50 -8.58
CA ARG A 233 -18.79 -7.26 -9.27
C ARG A 233 -18.79 -5.93 -10.03
N ALA A 234 -18.14 -4.92 -9.49
CA ALA A 234 -18.10 -3.55 -10.03
C ALA A 234 -17.08 -3.31 -11.14
N GLY A 235 -16.16 -4.26 -11.39
CA GLY A 235 -15.09 -4.12 -12.36
C GLY A 235 -13.86 -4.95 -12.01
N SER A 236 -12.73 -4.65 -12.63
CA SER A 236 -11.49 -5.42 -12.47
C SER A 236 -10.23 -4.56 -12.55
N ILE A 237 -9.14 -5.07 -11.96
CA ILE A 237 -7.80 -4.50 -12.08
C ILE A 237 -6.82 -5.59 -12.54
N LEU A 238 -5.86 -5.20 -13.38
CA LEU A 238 -4.70 -6.01 -13.69
C LEU A 238 -3.50 -5.58 -12.82
N LEU A 239 -2.93 -6.52 -12.07
CA LEU A 239 -1.71 -6.36 -11.30
C LEU A 239 -0.58 -7.04 -12.06
N SER A 240 0.27 -6.25 -12.71
CA SER A 240 1.30 -6.77 -13.62
C SER A 240 2.68 -6.94 -13.00
N GLY A 241 2.87 -6.64 -11.72
CA GLY A 241 4.21 -6.51 -11.14
C GLY A 241 5.10 -5.62 -12.01
N ASP A 242 6.30 -6.11 -12.30
CA ASP A 242 7.34 -5.36 -13.00
C ASP A 242 7.63 -5.89 -14.41
N LEU A 243 6.65 -6.54 -15.05
CA LEU A 243 6.81 -6.98 -16.44
C LEU A 243 7.39 -5.88 -17.32
N GLU A 244 8.46 -6.21 -18.05
CA GLU A 244 9.03 -5.35 -19.09
C GLU A 244 8.37 -5.63 -20.44
N THR A 245 8.79 -4.90 -21.47
CA THR A 245 8.12 -4.88 -22.78
C THR A 245 7.93 -6.28 -23.36
N GLU A 246 8.94 -7.15 -23.27
CA GLU A 246 8.96 -8.49 -23.85
C GLU A 246 7.89 -9.39 -23.21
N ALA A 247 7.77 -9.37 -21.87
CA ALA A 247 6.76 -10.15 -21.18
C ALA A 247 5.35 -9.56 -21.34
N GLN A 248 5.22 -8.23 -21.45
CA GLN A 248 3.96 -7.58 -21.79
C GLN A 248 3.47 -8.01 -23.18
N ASP A 249 4.35 -8.00 -24.20
CA ASP A 249 4.02 -8.44 -25.56
C ASP A 249 3.69 -9.94 -25.61
N HIS A 250 4.48 -10.78 -24.93
CA HIS A 250 4.19 -12.20 -24.82
C HIS A 250 2.81 -12.46 -24.19
N LEU A 251 2.48 -11.76 -23.11
CA LEU A 251 1.17 -11.89 -22.47
C LEU A 251 0.04 -11.41 -23.39
N HIS A 252 0.24 -10.28 -24.09
CA HIS A 252 -0.70 -9.73 -25.06
C HIS A 252 -1.03 -10.70 -26.20
N HIS A 253 -0.02 -11.36 -26.76
CA HIS A 253 -0.20 -12.29 -27.87
C HIS A 253 -0.94 -13.57 -27.47
N ARG A 254 -0.89 -13.95 -26.19
CA ARG A 254 -1.44 -15.21 -25.70
C ARG A 254 -2.83 -15.09 -25.12
N LEU A 255 -3.13 -13.98 -24.47
CA LEU A 255 -4.36 -13.81 -23.73
C LEU A 255 -5.01 -12.48 -24.08
N THR A 256 -6.29 -12.53 -24.42
CA THR A 256 -7.13 -11.33 -24.46
C THR A 256 -7.61 -11.01 -23.05
N VAL A 257 -6.87 -10.16 -22.35
CA VAL A 257 -7.21 -9.69 -21.01
C VAL A 257 -7.77 -8.28 -21.11
N ARG A 258 -8.90 -8.04 -20.45
CA ARG A 258 -9.45 -6.69 -20.26
C ARG A 258 -9.53 -6.38 -18.77
N ALA A 259 -9.22 -5.14 -18.42
CA ALA A 259 -9.34 -4.64 -17.05
C ALA A 259 -9.79 -3.19 -17.05
N ASP A 260 -10.57 -2.79 -16.04
CA ASP A 260 -11.03 -1.40 -15.89
C ASP A 260 -9.91 -0.49 -15.37
N LEU A 261 -9.03 -1.07 -14.55
CA LEU A 261 -7.88 -0.43 -13.92
C LEU A 261 -6.60 -1.21 -14.22
N LEU A 262 -5.46 -0.53 -14.16
CA LEU A 262 -4.13 -1.13 -14.33
C LEU A 262 -3.21 -0.66 -13.20
N LYS A 263 -2.54 -1.57 -12.48
CA LYS A 263 -1.26 -1.23 -11.84
C LYS A 263 -0.23 -1.13 -12.94
N THR A 264 0.34 0.06 -13.17
CA THR A 264 1.27 0.28 -14.27
C THR A 264 2.50 -0.63 -14.09
N PRO A 265 2.92 -1.38 -15.14
CA PRO A 265 4.09 -2.24 -15.05
C PRO A 265 5.33 -1.46 -14.59
N HIS A 266 6.11 -2.09 -13.70
CA HIS A 266 7.46 -1.66 -13.34
C HIS A 266 7.55 -0.20 -12.89
N HIS A 267 6.64 0.18 -11.98
CA HIS A 267 6.54 1.54 -11.41
C HIS A 267 6.42 2.67 -12.45
N GLY A 268 6.04 2.32 -13.68
CA GLY A 268 6.01 3.25 -14.82
C GLY A 268 7.37 3.48 -15.48
N SER A 269 8.29 2.52 -15.43
CA SER A 269 9.56 2.54 -16.17
C SER A 269 9.36 2.79 -17.67
N ASN A 270 10.43 3.10 -18.41
CA ASN A 270 10.37 3.32 -19.85
C ASN A 270 10.17 2.02 -20.68
N ARG A 271 10.04 0.86 -20.03
CA ARG A 271 9.84 -0.45 -20.65
C ARG A 271 8.35 -0.81 -20.69
N GLN A 272 7.63 -0.24 -21.66
CA GLN A 272 6.19 -0.44 -21.83
C GLN A 272 5.87 -0.91 -23.24
N SER A 273 4.95 -1.85 -23.37
CA SER A 273 4.35 -2.25 -24.65
C SER A 273 3.07 -1.45 -24.93
N PRO A 274 3.06 -0.57 -25.96
CA PRO A 274 1.84 0.14 -26.36
C PRO A 274 0.70 -0.79 -26.78
N ALA A 275 1.02 -1.93 -27.43
CA ALA A 275 0.05 -2.90 -27.90
C ALA A 275 -0.64 -3.58 -26.71
N PHE A 276 0.14 -4.04 -25.73
CA PHE A 276 -0.39 -4.61 -24.49
C PHE A 276 -1.28 -3.59 -23.77
N LEU A 277 -0.77 -2.40 -23.46
CA LEU A 277 -1.51 -1.38 -22.71
C LEU A 277 -2.80 -0.95 -23.41
N SER A 278 -2.79 -0.79 -24.74
CA SER A 278 -3.99 -0.43 -25.50
C SER A 278 -5.04 -1.54 -25.52
N SER A 279 -4.63 -2.81 -25.52
CA SER A 279 -5.54 -3.96 -25.58
C SER A 279 -6.35 -4.18 -24.29
N LEU A 280 -5.86 -3.70 -23.15
CA LEU A 280 -6.53 -3.89 -21.84
C LEU A 280 -7.87 -3.16 -21.75
N GLY A 281 -8.03 -2.05 -22.49
CA GLY A 281 -9.19 -1.17 -22.37
C GLY A 281 -9.32 -0.51 -20.99
N ALA A 282 -8.20 -0.35 -20.28
CA ALA A 282 -8.16 0.27 -18.96
C ALA A 282 -8.49 1.76 -19.03
N ARG A 283 -9.21 2.23 -18.01
CA ARG A 283 -9.70 3.62 -17.90
C ARG A 283 -8.80 4.47 -17.02
N ALA A 284 -8.08 3.82 -16.11
CA ALA A 284 -7.12 4.47 -15.22
C ALA A 284 -5.92 3.57 -14.93
N ALA A 285 -4.79 4.22 -14.69
CA ALA A 285 -3.51 3.63 -14.33
C ALA A 285 -3.12 4.10 -12.92
N LEU A 286 -2.80 3.15 -12.04
CA LEU A 286 -2.25 3.39 -10.71
C LEU A 286 -0.76 3.08 -10.76
N ILE A 287 0.06 4.03 -10.32
CA ILE A 287 1.52 3.92 -10.32
C ILE A 287 1.99 3.94 -8.86
N SER A 288 2.51 2.81 -8.38
CA SER A 288 3.26 2.75 -7.13
C SER A 288 4.67 3.26 -7.40
N VAL A 289 5.06 4.35 -6.75
CA VAL A 289 6.34 5.04 -6.97
C VAL A 289 6.66 5.95 -5.78
N GLY A 290 7.94 6.10 -5.45
CA GLY A 290 8.39 6.97 -4.37
C GLY A 290 8.63 8.42 -4.82
N ALA A 291 8.38 9.39 -3.92
CA ALA A 291 8.65 10.82 -4.20
C ALA A 291 10.14 11.12 -4.42
N ASP A 292 11.01 10.40 -3.73
CA ASP A 292 12.47 10.55 -3.79
C ASP A 292 13.14 9.42 -4.60
N ASN A 293 12.43 8.83 -5.57
CA ASN A 293 13.01 7.75 -6.37
C ASN A 293 14.05 8.27 -7.37
N ASP A 294 15.19 7.58 -7.44
CA ASP A 294 16.33 7.89 -8.30
C ASP A 294 16.39 7.05 -9.59
N TYR A 295 15.48 6.08 -9.73
CA TYR A 295 15.31 5.22 -10.92
C TYR A 295 14.76 5.97 -12.14
N GLY A 296 14.31 7.22 -11.97
CA GLY A 296 13.67 8.01 -13.03
C GLY A 296 12.25 7.54 -13.34
N HIS A 297 11.56 6.95 -12.36
CA HIS A 297 10.19 6.46 -12.48
C HIS A 297 9.18 7.48 -11.91
N PRO A 298 7.95 7.55 -12.43
CA PRO A 298 7.56 7.03 -13.73
C PRO A 298 8.25 7.82 -14.85
N ALA A 299 8.66 7.13 -15.91
CA ALA A 299 9.30 7.74 -17.06
C ALA A 299 8.34 8.70 -17.79
N VAL A 300 8.86 9.83 -18.29
CA VAL A 300 8.06 10.80 -19.06
C VAL A 300 7.43 10.15 -20.30
N SER A 301 8.14 9.22 -20.96
CA SER A 301 7.63 8.44 -22.09
C SER A 301 6.39 7.62 -21.71
N THR A 302 6.41 6.99 -20.54
CA THR A 302 5.31 6.18 -20.00
C THR A 302 4.12 7.04 -19.63
N LEU A 303 4.32 8.14 -18.92
CA LEU A 303 3.25 9.10 -18.63
C LEU A 303 2.58 9.62 -19.92
N ASN A 304 3.37 9.92 -20.94
CA ASN A 304 2.85 10.38 -22.23
C ASN A 304 2.10 9.27 -22.98
N LEU A 305 2.57 8.03 -22.91
CA LEU A 305 1.87 6.87 -23.48
C LEU A 305 0.51 6.66 -22.82
N LEU A 306 0.46 6.62 -21.49
CA LEU A 306 -0.79 6.44 -20.74
C LEU A 306 -1.81 7.55 -21.04
N ARG A 307 -1.36 8.82 -21.12
CA ARG A 307 -2.23 9.94 -21.51
C ARG A 307 -2.74 9.82 -22.94
N ARG A 308 -1.89 9.42 -23.90
CA ARG A 308 -2.31 9.22 -25.30
C ARG A 308 -3.35 8.10 -25.43
N LEU A 309 -3.28 7.08 -24.58
CA LEU A 309 -4.27 6.00 -24.50
C LEU A 309 -5.55 6.41 -23.73
N GLY A 310 -5.61 7.63 -23.19
CA GLY A 310 -6.80 8.15 -22.50
C GLY A 310 -6.93 7.71 -21.05
N LEU A 311 -5.89 7.15 -20.43
CA LEU A 311 -5.94 6.71 -19.04
C LEU A 311 -5.79 7.90 -18.09
N THR A 312 -6.62 7.92 -17.05
CA THR A 312 -6.40 8.80 -15.89
C THR A 312 -5.29 8.19 -15.04
N ILE A 313 -4.30 9.01 -14.65
CA ILE A 313 -3.10 8.53 -13.95
C ILE A 313 -3.19 8.94 -12.49
N TYR A 314 -3.00 7.96 -11.59
CA TYR A 314 -2.90 8.13 -10.15
C TYR A 314 -1.53 7.66 -9.66
N ARG A 315 -0.92 8.36 -8.71
CA ARG A 315 0.46 8.10 -8.26
C ARG A 315 0.62 8.22 -6.76
N THR A 316 1.24 7.23 -6.13
CA THR A 316 1.46 7.23 -4.67
C THR A 316 2.36 8.38 -4.22
N ASP A 317 3.37 8.76 -5.00
CA ASP A 317 4.27 9.88 -4.68
C ASP A 317 3.59 11.26 -4.65
N LYS A 318 2.40 11.39 -5.23
CA LYS A 318 1.62 12.64 -5.25
C LYS A 318 0.39 12.59 -4.37
N GLU A 319 -0.18 11.40 -4.18
CA GLU A 319 -1.52 11.23 -3.61
C GLU A 319 -1.53 10.39 -2.33
N GLY A 320 -0.37 9.89 -1.89
CA GLY A 320 -0.26 8.95 -0.78
C GLY A 320 -0.88 7.59 -1.14
N ASP A 321 -1.47 6.90 -0.16
CA ASP A 321 -2.19 5.67 -0.44
C ASP A 321 -3.36 5.92 -1.41
N LEU A 322 -3.58 4.99 -2.33
CA LEU A 322 -4.70 5.00 -3.27
C LEU A 322 -5.65 3.85 -2.95
N ALA A 323 -6.93 4.14 -2.72
CA ALA A 323 -7.97 3.14 -2.50
C ALA A 323 -8.86 2.99 -3.73
N VAL A 324 -9.03 1.75 -4.20
CA VAL A 324 -10.08 1.37 -5.15
C VAL A 324 -11.33 1.01 -4.35
N VAL A 325 -12.45 1.64 -4.68
CA VAL A 325 -13.73 1.47 -3.97
C VAL A 325 -14.86 1.15 -4.96
N GLU A 326 -15.86 0.39 -4.51
CA GLU A 326 -17.14 0.26 -5.21
C GLU A 326 -18.03 1.46 -4.87
N ARG A 327 -18.51 2.17 -5.90
CA ARG A 327 -19.50 3.26 -5.73
C ARG A 327 -20.86 2.69 -5.35
N GLU A 328 -21.65 3.43 -4.58
CA GLU A 328 -23.04 3.04 -4.23
C GLU A 328 -23.91 2.84 -5.49
N GLU A 329 -23.74 3.68 -6.51
CA GLU A 329 -24.43 3.59 -7.80
C GLU A 329 -23.86 2.50 -8.74
N GLY A 330 -22.80 1.81 -8.30
CA GLY A 330 -22.07 0.82 -9.09
C GLY A 330 -20.83 1.37 -9.80
N GLY A 331 -19.92 0.45 -10.16
CA GLY A 331 -18.64 0.77 -10.79
C GLY A 331 -17.54 1.12 -9.80
N LEU A 332 -16.32 1.27 -10.32
CA LEU A 332 -15.12 1.56 -9.53
C LEU A 332 -14.84 3.06 -9.44
N ALA A 333 -14.33 3.50 -8.29
CA ALA A 333 -13.67 4.80 -8.10
C ALA A 333 -12.29 4.63 -7.46
N ILE A 334 -11.44 5.63 -7.62
CA ILE A 334 -10.14 5.73 -6.94
C ILE A 334 -10.20 6.94 -6.00
N VAL A 335 -9.80 6.74 -4.75
CA VAL A 335 -9.76 7.77 -3.71
C VAL A 335 -8.34 7.85 -3.18
N SER A 336 -7.77 9.05 -3.13
CA SER A 336 -6.46 9.32 -2.54
C SER A 336 -6.57 9.59 -1.04
N ARG A 337 -5.61 9.10 -0.26
CA ARG A 337 -5.46 9.49 1.16
C ARG A 337 -5.00 10.95 1.31
N GLY A 338 -4.24 11.43 0.34
CA GLY A 338 -3.41 12.63 0.47
C GLY A 338 -2.08 12.30 1.15
N THR A 339 -1.08 13.15 0.92
CA THR A 339 0.25 13.05 1.55
C THR A 339 0.20 13.46 3.01
#